data_AF-U3TCG4-F1
#
_entry.id   AF-U3TCG4-F1
#
_cell.length_a   1.000
_cell.length_b   1.000
_cell.length_c   1.000
_cell.angle_alpha   90.00
_cell.angle_beta   90.00
_cell.angle_gamma   90.00
#
_symmetry.space_group_name_H-M   'P 1'
#
loop_
_entity.id
_entity.type
_entity.pdbx_description
1 polymer ?
#
loop_
_entity_poly.entity_id
_entity_poly.type
_entity_poly.pdbx_seq_one_letter_code
_entity_poly.pdbx_strand_id
1 'polypeptide(L)'
;MPLYAVIRIRGMVDVPPDINKALYLLRLRRRYTASIYHDSLPGFREMLRTVESWTTYGEIEKSVLEELLRRRGRITGDRPLTDEWVKENLGLSGLGELAEKLVAGELHYHRLEEKGVKPFFRLHPPRGGFKKSIKRMFRDGGELGYRGSAINQLILKML
;
A
#
# COMPACT_ATOMS: atom_id res chain seq x y z
N MET A 1 -5.77 -10.50 -12.44
CA MET A 1 -4.83 -9.35 -12.37
C MET A 1 -4.40 -9.20 -10.92
N PRO A 2 -3.16 -8.79 -10.60
CA PRO A 2 -2.69 -8.76 -9.21
C PRO A 2 -3.11 -7.48 -8.46
N LEU A 3 -3.09 -7.58 -7.14
CA LEU A 3 -3.18 -6.44 -6.23
C LEU A 3 -1.76 -5.97 -5.87
N TYR A 4 -1.47 -4.70 -6.09
CA TYR A 4 -0.17 -4.10 -5.79
C TYR A 4 -0.22 -3.35 -4.46
N ALA A 5 0.80 -3.56 -3.64
CA ALA A 5 1.11 -2.69 -2.52
C ALA A 5 2.22 -1.71 -2.92
N VAL A 6 2.02 -0.43 -2.67
CA VAL A 6 2.95 0.65 -2.99
C VAL A 6 3.35 1.34 -1.70
N ILE A 7 4.65 1.45 -1.43
CA ILE A 7 5.19 2.04 -0.19
C ILE A 7 6.12 3.19 -0.57
N ARG A 8 5.91 4.37 0.03
CA ARG A 8 6.85 5.49 -0.11
C ARG A 8 8.03 5.34 0.86
N ILE A 9 9.22 5.12 0.32
CA ILE A 9 10.43 4.92 1.13
C ILE A 9 11.37 6.14 1.13
N ARG A 10 11.29 7.01 0.11
CA ARG A 10 12.06 8.28 0.08
C ARG A 10 11.31 9.46 0.72
N GLY A 11 12.09 10.49 1.04
CA GLY A 11 11.63 11.72 1.69
C GLY A 11 10.67 12.59 0.88
N MET A 12 10.32 13.73 1.47
CA MET A 12 9.40 14.74 0.90
C MET A 12 10.10 15.97 0.35
N VAL A 13 11.41 16.07 0.56
CA VAL A 13 12.23 17.19 0.10
C VAL A 13 12.72 16.88 -1.32
N ASP A 14 12.82 17.92 -2.16
CA ASP A 14 13.29 17.87 -3.54
C ASP A 14 12.58 16.84 -4.43
N VAL A 15 11.27 16.69 -4.24
CA VAL A 15 10.43 15.85 -5.10
C VAL A 15 9.98 16.68 -6.30
N PRO A 16 10.26 16.25 -7.55
CA PRO A 16 9.74 16.92 -8.73
C PRO A 16 8.22 17.08 -8.67
N PRO A 17 7.65 18.22 -9.13
CA PRO A 17 6.22 18.51 -9.03
C PRO A 17 5.33 17.38 -9.57
N ASP A 18 5.70 16.79 -10.71
CA ASP A 18 4.92 15.72 -11.36
C ASP A 18 4.90 14.43 -10.52
N ILE A 19 6.06 14.05 -9.97
CA ILE A 19 6.18 12.90 -9.08
C ILE A 19 5.41 13.17 -7.78
N ASN A 20 5.50 14.38 -7.24
CA ASN A 20 4.79 14.75 -6.02
C ASN A 20 3.27 14.70 -6.22
N LYS A 21 2.77 15.15 -7.38
CA LYS A 21 1.36 15.04 -7.77
C LYS A 21 0.93 13.57 -7.86
N ALA A 22 1.71 12.72 -8.52
CA ALA A 22 1.41 11.30 -8.62
C ALA A 22 1.40 10.59 -7.24
N LEU A 23 2.38 10.89 -6.38
CA LEU A 23 2.41 10.40 -5.00
C LEU A 23 1.17 10.85 -4.20
N TYR A 24 0.70 12.08 -4.41
CA TYR A 24 -0.49 12.59 -3.75
C TYR A 24 -1.76 11.86 -4.20
N LEU A 25 -1.90 11.59 -5.50
CA LEU A 25 -3.02 10.81 -6.06
C LEU A 25 -3.06 9.39 -5.46
N LEU A 26 -1.89 8.74 -5.35
CA LEU A 26 -1.72 7.42 -4.72
C LEU A 26 -1.87 7.42 -3.18
N ARG A 27 -2.23 8.57 -2.57
CA ARG A 27 -2.35 8.76 -1.11
C ARG A 27 -1.03 8.55 -0.34
N LEU A 28 0.12 8.61 -1.02
CA LEU A 28 1.46 8.42 -0.46
C LEU A 28 2.09 9.74 -0.01
N ARG A 29 1.41 10.44 0.92
CA ARG A 29 1.80 11.80 1.34
C ARG A 29 3.04 11.86 2.24
N ARG A 30 3.33 10.79 3.00
CA ARG A 30 4.44 10.73 3.97
C ARG A 30 5.31 9.51 3.74
N ARG A 31 6.53 9.54 4.29
CA ARG A 31 7.42 8.36 4.30
C ARG A 31 6.78 7.23 5.11
N TYR A 32 7.04 5.99 4.71
CA TYR A 32 6.49 4.77 5.30
C TYR A 32 4.96 4.75 5.33
N THR A 33 4.36 5.43 4.35
CA THR A 33 2.94 5.25 4.04
C THR A 33 2.83 4.22 2.93
N ALA A 34 1.88 3.32 3.06
CA ALA A 34 1.53 2.34 2.04
C ALA A 34 0.11 2.58 1.53
N SER A 35 -0.13 2.25 0.27
CA SER A 35 -1.45 2.18 -0.34
C SER A 35 -1.52 0.94 -1.22
N ILE A 36 -2.74 0.43 -1.41
CA ILE A 36 -3.00 -0.77 -2.21
C ILE A 36 -3.92 -0.42 -3.37
N TYR A 37 -3.58 -0.93 -4.55
CA TYR A 37 -4.30 -0.67 -5.78
C TYR A 37 -4.27 -1.91 -6.66
N HIS A 38 -5.40 -2.19 -7.28
CA HIS A 38 -5.53 -3.33 -8.16
C HIS A 38 -5.09 -2.94 -9.58
N ASP A 39 -4.43 -3.86 -10.27
CA ASP A 39 -3.87 -3.63 -11.61
C ASP A 39 -4.94 -3.39 -12.69
N SER A 40 -6.21 -3.71 -12.41
CA SER A 40 -7.34 -3.42 -13.31
C SER A 40 -7.62 -1.92 -13.50
N LEU A 41 -7.06 -1.06 -12.66
CA LEU A 41 -7.29 0.38 -12.74
C LEU A 41 -6.58 0.99 -13.96
N PRO A 42 -7.31 1.67 -14.87
CA PRO A 42 -6.71 2.32 -16.03
C PRO A 42 -5.60 3.32 -15.64
N GLY A 43 -4.47 3.30 -16.35
CA GLY A 43 -3.35 4.20 -16.10
C GLY A 43 -2.55 3.93 -14.82
N PHE A 44 -2.91 2.92 -14.01
CA PHE A 44 -2.22 2.64 -12.75
C PHE A 44 -0.74 2.24 -12.97
N ARG A 45 -0.46 1.41 -13.98
CA ARG A 45 0.92 1.00 -14.32
C ARG A 45 1.81 2.18 -14.73
N GLU A 46 1.27 3.12 -15.49
CA GLU A 46 2.00 4.33 -15.87
C GLU A 46 2.30 5.19 -14.63
N MET A 47 1.31 5.32 -13.75
CA MET A 47 1.48 6.02 -12.48
C MET A 47 2.56 5.39 -11.60
N LEU A 48 2.62 4.04 -11.54
CA LEU A 48 3.67 3.30 -10.84
C LEU A 48 5.07 3.60 -11.40
N ARG A 49 5.22 3.62 -12.74
CA ARG A 49 6.48 3.98 -13.40
C ARG A 49 6.90 5.40 -13.04
N THR A 50 5.98 6.36 -13.02
CA THR A 50 6.28 7.75 -12.63
C THR A 50 6.83 7.86 -11.20
N VAL A 51 6.29 7.08 -10.26
CA VAL A 51 6.69 7.17 -8.84
C VAL A 51 7.80 6.20 -8.42
N GLU A 52 8.27 5.33 -9.31
CA GLU A 52 9.18 4.22 -8.98
C GLU A 52 10.49 4.67 -8.33
N SER A 53 10.95 5.89 -8.66
CA SER A 53 12.17 6.49 -8.09
C SER A 53 12.02 6.99 -6.64
N TRP A 54 10.80 6.95 -6.08
CA TRP A 54 10.48 7.34 -4.69
C TRP A 54 9.80 6.25 -3.86
N THR A 55 9.19 5.29 -4.54
CA THR A 55 8.42 4.21 -3.92
C THR A 55 9.08 2.87 -4.15
N THR A 56 8.57 1.87 -3.44
CA THR A 56 8.77 0.48 -3.80
C THR A 56 7.43 -0.21 -3.84
N TYR A 57 7.27 -1.15 -4.77
CA TYR A 57 5.98 -1.80 -4.99
C TYR A 57 6.13 -3.24 -5.46
N GLY A 58 5.08 -4.04 -5.26
CA GLY A 58 5.02 -5.44 -5.67
C GLY A 58 3.67 -6.07 -5.40
N GLU A 59 3.49 -7.31 -5.82
CA GLU A 59 2.25 -8.07 -5.62
C GLU A 59 2.12 -8.50 -4.16
N ILE A 60 1.00 -8.12 -3.53
CA ILE A 60 0.72 -8.49 -2.15
C ILE A 60 -0.03 -9.83 -2.09
N GLU A 61 0.40 -10.70 -1.19
CA GLU A 61 -0.30 -11.95 -0.90
C GLU A 61 -1.48 -11.73 0.05
N LYS A 62 -2.52 -12.55 -0.08
CA LYS A 62 -3.73 -12.47 0.77
C LYS A 62 -3.39 -12.51 2.26
N SER A 63 -2.52 -13.43 2.68
CA SER A 63 -2.10 -13.59 4.08
C SER A 63 -1.46 -12.32 4.65
N VAL A 64 -0.60 -11.65 3.88
CA VAL A 64 0.05 -10.40 4.28
C VAL A 64 -0.92 -9.22 4.24
N LEU A 65 -1.85 -9.21 3.29
CA LEU A 65 -2.92 -8.21 3.23
C LEU A 65 -3.84 -8.26 4.46
N GLU A 66 -4.23 -9.46 4.90
CA GLU A 66 -5.03 -9.63 6.11
C GLU A 66 -4.32 -9.07 7.35
N GLU A 67 -3.03 -9.38 7.51
CA GLU A 67 -2.23 -8.88 8.63
C GLU A 67 -2.04 -7.36 8.57
N LEU A 68 -1.86 -6.81 7.36
CA LEU A 68 -1.78 -5.38 7.11
C LEU A 68 -3.09 -4.67 7.50
N LEU A 69 -4.23 -5.21 7.08
CA LEU A 69 -5.56 -4.68 7.42
C LEU A 69 -5.82 -4.74 8.93
N ARG A 70 -5.51 -5.87 9.57
CA ARG A 70 -5.72 -6.07 11.00
C ARG A 70 -4.87 -5.15 11.87
N ARG A 71 -3.58 -4.98 11.54
CA ARG A 71 -2.67 -4.16 12.37
C ARG A 71 -2.69 -2.67 12.04
N ARG A 72 -2.83 -2.35 10.75
CA ARG A 72 -2.62 -0.98 10.24
C ARG A 72 -3.85 -0.40 9.55
N GLY A 73 -4.91 -1.18 9.32
CA GLY A 73 -6.20 -0.68 8.87
C GLY A 73 -6.79 0.28 9.90
N ARG A 74 -7.24 1.44 9.41
CA ARG A 74 -7.77 2.51 10.25
C ARG A 74 -9.02 3.09 9.61
N ILE A 75 -9.96 3.49 10.45
CA ILE A 75 -11.15 4.22 10.05
C ILE A 75 -11.04 5.70 10.45
N THR A 76 -12.03 6.50 10.05
CA THR A 76 -12.16 7.90 10.44
C THR A 76 -12.16 8.01 11.97
N GLY A 77 -11.42 9.00 12.49
CA GLY A 77 -11.10 9.11 13.91
C GLY A 77 -9.91 8.28 14.37
N ASP A 78 -9.16 7.65 13.45
CA ASP A 78 -7.94 6.86 13.74
C ASP A 78 -8.16 5.59 14.58
N ARG A 79 -9.41 5.13 14.63
CA ARG A 79 -9.79 3.86 15.25
C ARG A 79 -9.34 2.68 14.39
N PRO A 80 -9.02 1.51 15.00
CA PRO A 80 -8.66 0.32 14.26
C PRO A 80 -9.83 -0.18 13.41
N LEU A 81 -9.51 -0.77 12.26
CA LEU A 81 -10.47 -1.50 11.44
C LEU A 81 -10.66 -2.91 12.04
N THR A 82 -11.86 -3.22 12.50
CA THR A 82 -12.17 -4.53 13.12
C THR A 82 -13.14 -5.33 12.27
N ASP A 83 -13.22 -6.64 12.55
CA ASP A 83 -14.14 -7.55 11.87
C ASP A 83 -15.61 -7.14 12.07
N GLU A 84 -15.97 -6.63 13.25
CA GLU A 84 -17.32 -6.13 13.55
C GLU A 84 -17.65 -4.91 12.69
N TRP A 85 -16.72 -3.95 12.59
CA TRP A 85 -16.93 -2.75 11.80
C TRP A 85 -17.15 -3.08 10.32
N VAL A 86 -16.39 -4.05 9.79
CA VAL A 86 -16.51 -4.53 8.42
C VAL A 86 -17.89 -5.18 8.18
N LYS A 87 -18.39 -5.98 9.14
CA LYS A 87 -19.73 -6.57 9.05
C LYS A 87 -20.82 -5.51 8.97
N GLU A 88 -20.78 -4.54 9.88
CA GLU A 88 -21.82 -3.51 9.99
C GLU A 88 -21.83 -2.53 8.82
N ASN A 89 -20.66 -2.11 8.32
CA ASN A 89 -20.55 -1.01 7.35
C ASN A 89 -20.34 -1.49 5.90
N LEU A 90 -19.76 -2.67 5.73
CA LEU A 90 -19.46 -3.24 4.41
C LEU A 90 -20.37 -4.42 4.06
N GLY A 91 -21.07 -5.02 5.04
CA GLY A 91 -21.90 -6.20 4.81
C GLY A 91 -21.08 -7.43 4.45
N LEU A 92 -19.79 -7.47 4.85
CA LEU A 92 -18.88 -8.59 4.62
C LEU A 92 -18.72 -9.39 5.91
N SER A 93 -18.41 -10.68 5.81
CA SER A 93 -18.22 -11.58 6.96
C SER A 93 -17.01 -11.22 7.84
N GLY A 94 -16.07 -10.41 7.36
CA GLY A 94 -14.93 -9.91 8.14
C GLY A 94 -13.76 -9.42 7.27
N LEU A 95 -12.60 -9.24 7.90
CA LEU A 95 -11.37 -8.79 7.25
C LEU A 95 -10.83 -9.79 6.21
N GLY A 96 -11.06 -11.09 6.42
CA GLY A 96 -10.64 -12.14 5.48
C GLY A 96 -11.38 -12.05 4.14
N GLU A 97 -12.72 -11.95 4.16
CA GLU A 97 -13.51 -11.77 2.94
C GLU A 97 -13.20 -10.42 2.28
N LEU A 98 -12.95 -9.37 3.07
CA LEU A 98 -12.49 -8.09 2.53
C LEU A 98 -11.18 -8.26 1.76
N ALA A 99 -10.20 -8.97 2.33
CA ALA A 99 -8.93 -9.24 1.65
C ALA A 99 -9.13 -10.03 0.35
N GLU A 100 -10.00 -11.03 0.34
CA GLU A 100 -10.33 -11.81 -0.87
C GLU A 100 -10.90 -10.92 -1.97
N LYS A 101 -11.92 -10.11 -1.67
CA LYS A 101 -12.55 -9.21 -2.66
C LYS A 101 -11.59 -8.14 -3.19
N LEU A 102 -10.66 -7.68 -2.35
CA LEU A 102 -9.60 -6.75 -2.77
C LEU A 102 -8.61 -7.42 -3.73
N VAL A 103 -8.22 -8.67 -3.47
CA VAL A 103 -7.32 -9.45 -4.33
C VAL A 103 -8.01 -9.82 -5.64
N ALA A 104 -9.30 -10.17 -5.59
CA ALA A 104 -10.11 -10.46 -6.78
C ALA A 104 -10.36 -9.21 -7.65
N GLY A 105 -10.19 -8.01 -7.08
CA GLY A 105 -10.41 -6.74 -7.76
C GLY A 105 -11.88 -6.33 -7.85
N GLU A 106 -12.78 -7.01 -7.14
CA GLU A 106 -14.20 -6.65 -7.01
C GLU A 106 -14.40 -5.40 -6.15
N LEU A 107 -13.54 -5.24 -5.14
CA LEU A 107 -13.49 -4.07 -4.29
C LEU A 107 -12.18 -3.31 -4.47
N HIS A 108 -12.27 -2.00 -4.35
CA HIS A 108 -11.12 -1.12 -4.36
C HIS A 108 -10.97 -0.43 -3.02
N TYR A 109 -9.85 -0.67 -2.33
CA TYR A 109 -9.62 -0.14 -0.98
C TYR A 109 -9.74 1.38 -0.89
N HIS A 110 -9.28 2.11 -1.92
CA HIS A 110 -9.37 3.56 -1.97
C HIS A 110 -10.81 4.10 -1.99
N ARG A 111 -11.79 3.32 -2.47
CA ARG A 111 -13.21 3.72 -2.49
C ARG A 111 -13.88 3.55 -1.12
N LEU A 112 -13.29 2.74 -0.25
CA LEU A 112 -13.78 2.57 1.13
C LEU A 112 -13.62 3.86 1.96
N GLU A 113 -12.89 4.85 1.45
CA GLU A 113 -12.83 6.22 1.98
C GLU A 113 -14.22 6.84 2.14
N GLU A 114 -15.15 6.58 1.22
CA GLU A 114 -16.54 7.04 1.28
C GLU A 114 -17.31 6.46 2.48
N LYS A 115 -16.93 5.25 2.91
CA LYS A 115 -17.49 4.56 4.08
C LYS A 115 -16.70 4.85 5.36
N GLY A 116 -15.70 5.73 5.31
CA GLY A 116 -14.89 6.11 6.47
C GLY A 116 -13.69 5.21 6.75
N VAL A 117 -13.24 4.38 5.80
CA VAL A 117 -11.95 3.67 5.92
C VAL A 117 -10.83 4.57 5.38
N LYS A 118 -9.71 4.68 6.09
CA LYS A 118 -8.56 5.44 5.55
C LYS A 118 -7.95 4.69 4.37
N PRO A 119 -7.74 5.35 3.20
CA PRO A 119 -7.29 4.67 1.98
C PRO A 119 -5.78 4.36 1.96
N PHE A 120 -5.08 4.58 3.08
CA PHE A 120 -3.65 4.36 3.22
C PHE A 120 -3.33 3.74 4.58
N PHE A 121 -2.19 3.08 4.65
CA PHE A 121 -1.65 2.46 5.86
C PHE A 121 -0.42 3.24 6.32
N ARG A 122 -0.39 3.61 7.60
CA ARG A 122 0.83 4.16 8.22
C ARG A 122 1.65 3.01 8.76
N LEU A 123 2.82 2.78 8.17
CA LEU A 123 3.71 1.70 8.55
C LEU A 123 4.82 2.19 9.47
N HIS A 124 5.40 1.27 10.22
CA HIS A 124 6.64 1.50 10.95
C HIS A 124 7.84 1.40 9.99
N PRO A 125 8.96 2.10 10.24
CA PRO A 125 10.22 1.77 9.57
C PRO A 125 10.52 0.26 9.64
N PRO A 126 11.15 -0.34 8.60
CA PRO A 126 11.44 -1.76 8.62
C PRO A 126 12.35 -2.12 9.78
N ARG A 127 12.00 -3.16 10.54
CA ARG A 127 12.86 -3.69 11.61
C ARG A 127 14.22 -4.11 11.02
N GLY A 128 15.30 -3.61 11.62
CA GLY A 128 16.66 -3.79 11.11
C GLY A 128 17.04 -2.88 9.93
N GLY A 129 16.18 -1.92 9.56
CA GLY A 129 16.44 -0.97 8.49
C GLY A 129 16.31 -1.56 7.08
N PHE A 130 16.65 -0.75 6.07
CA PHE A 130 16.79 -1.22 4.71
C PHE A 130 18.13 -1.91 4.52
N LYS A 131 18.13 -3.09 3.90
CA LYS A 131 19.38 -3.84 3.64
C LYS A 131 20.18 -3.23 2.50
N LYS A 132 19.49 -2.60 1.55
CA LYS A 132 20.06 -2.04 0.33
C LYS A 132 19.85 -0.53 0.26
N SER A 133 20.50 0.10 -0.71
CA SER A 133 20.39 1.54 -0.92
C SER A 133 18.99 1.96 -1.38
N ILE A 134 18.41 2.92 -0.68
CA ILE A 134 17.15 3.60 -1.06
C ILE A 134 17.34 4.65 -2.16
N LYS A 135 18.51 4.68 -2.81
CA LYS A 135 18.83 5.54 -3.97
C LYS A 135 18.98 4.75 -5.27
N ARG A 136 18.90 3.42 -5.24
CA ARG A 136 19.03 2.54 -6.42
C ARG A 136 17.76 1.71 -6.61
N MET A 137 17.50 1.32 -7.86
CA MET A 137 16.39 0.42 -8.19
C MET A 137 16.65 -0.99 -7.64
N PHE A 138 15.58 -1.73 -7.36
CA PHE A 138 15.65 -3.08 -6.82
C PHE A 138 16.41 -4.04 -7.74
N ARG A 139 16.20 -3.91 -9.06
CA ARG A 139 16.93 -4.66 -10.11
C ARG A 139 18.45 -4.45 -10.07
N ASP A 140 18.89 -3.28 -9.61
CA ASP A 140 20.31 -2.89 -9.52
C ASP A 140 20.85 -3.07 -8.09
N GLY A 141 20.19 -3.91 -7.28
CA GLY A 141 20.60 -4.16 -5.89
C GLY A 141 20.23 -3.06 -4.91
N GLY A 142 19.23 -2.22 -5.21
CA GLY A 142 18.65 -1.22 -4.32
C GLY A 142 17.32 -1.62 -3.68
N GLU A 143 16.54 -0.63 -3.24
CA GLU A 143 15.20 -0.82 -2.65
C GLU A 143 14.07 -0.13 -3.46
N LEU A 144 14.37 0.67 -4.48
CA LEU A 144 13.36 1.42 -5.23
C LEU A 144 12.68 0.61 -6.34
N GLY A 145 11.47 1.00 -6.69
CA GLY A 145 10.71 0.43 -7.81
C GLY A 145 10.13 -0.96 -7.53
N TYR A 146 9.93 -1.72 -8.60
CA TYR A 146 9.29 -3.03 -8.57
C TYR A 146 10.18 -4.09 -7.93
N ARG A 147 9.64 -4.81 -6.93
CA ARG A 147 10.34 -5.91 -6.24
C ARG A 147 9.59 -7.24 -6.26
N GLY A 148 8.47 -7.33 -6.98
CA GLY A 148 7.66 -8.55 -7.03
C GLY A 148 7.11 -8.95 -5.66
N SER A 149 7.00 -10.26 -5.42
CA SER A 149 6.56 -10.86 -4.15
C SER A 149 7.46 -10.55 -2.94
N ALA A 150 8.68 -10.04 -3.14
CA ALA A 150 9.55 -9.61 -2.04
C ALA A 150 8.98 -8.43 -1.23
N ILE A 151 7.94 -7.76 -1.75
CA ILE A 151 7.19 -6.73 -1.01
C ILE A 151 6.55 -7.29 0.25
N ASN A 152 6.11 -8.56 0.23
CA ASN A 152 5.44 -9.21 1.35
C ASN A 152 6.35 -9.26 2.58
N GLN A 153 7.61 -9.66 2.38
CA GLN A 153 8.61 -9.67 3.46
C GLN A 153 8.93 -8.27 3.98
N LEU A 154 8.94 -7.25 3.12
CA LEU A 154 9.16 -5.86 3.55
C LEU A 154 7.98 -5.37 4.40
N ILE A 155 6.74 -5.60 3.96
CA ILE A 155 5.54 -5.22 4.70
C ILE A 155 5.57 -5.84 6.09
N LEU A 156 5.79 -7.14 6.20
CA LEU A 156 5.85 -7.84 7.49
C LEU A 156 6.88 -7.23 8.47
N LYS A 157 8.01 -6.71 7.97
CA LYS A 157 9.01 -6.00 8.80
C LYS A 157 8.58 -4.59 9.21
N MET A 158 7.67 -3.99 8.46
CA MET A 158 7.12 -2.64 8.67
C MET A 158 5.79 -2.64 9.44
N LEU A 159 5.24 -3.83 9.73
CA LEU A 159 4.11 -4.04 10.63
C LEU A 159 4.53 -4.01 12.10
#